data_AF-A0A2M7EJF0-F1
#
_entry.id   AF-A0A2M7EJF0-F1
#
_cell.length_a   1.000
_cell.length_b   1.000
_cell.length_c   1.000
_cell.angle_alpha   90.00
_cell.angle_beta   90.00
_cell.angle_gamma   90.00
#
_symmetry.space_group_name_H-M   'P 1'
#
loop_
_entity.id
_entity.type
_entity.pdbx_description
1 polymer ?
#
loop_
_entity_poly.entity_id
_entity_poly.type
_entity_poly.pdbx_seq_one_letter_code
_entity_poly.pdbx_strand_id
1 'polypeptide(L)' 'PFRRDVAMTGEVTLRGRALEIGGVKEKVIAAQTAGVKTIILPKENKKDLEDIPDNVKSKLT' A
#
# COMPACT_ATOMS: atom_id res chain seq x y z
N PRO A 1 -12.06 -16.24 7.41
CA PRO A 1 -10.73 -15.91 7.96
C PRO A 1 -10.01 -14.90 7.06
N PHE A 2 -9.38 -13.87 7.64
CA PHE A 2 -8.62 -12.87 6.90
C PHE A 2 -7.11 -13.19 6.93
N ARG A 3 -6.41 -12.79 5.87
CA ARG A 3 -4.95 -12.89 5.78
C ARG A 3 -4.31 -11.86 6.70
N ARG A 4 -3.44 -12.30 7.62
CA ARG A 4 -2.74 -11.44 8.60
C ARG A 4 -1.44 -10.83 8.07
N ASP A 5 -0.96 -11.33 6.94
CA ASP A 5 0.26 -10.92 6.24
C ASP A 5 0.04 -9.79 5.23
N VAL A 6 -1.18 -9.22 5.20
CA VAL A 6 -1.63 -8.23 4.21
C VAL A 6 -2.06 -6.94 4.89
N ALA A 7 -1.54 -5.82 4.40
CA ALA A 7 -2.07 -4.49 4.70
C ALA A 7 -2.81 -3.94 3.46
N MET A 8 -3.83 -3.11 3.70
CA MET A 8 -4.54 -2.40 2.64
C MET A 8 -4.77 -0.95 3.05
N THR A 9 -4.70 -0.04 2.09
CA THR A 9 -5.07 1.37 2.27
C THR A 9 -5.71 1.90 0.99
N GLY A 10 -6.63 2.84 1.14
CA GLY A 10 -7.44 3.39 0.06
C GLY A 10 -8.72 3.98 0.63
N GLU A 11 -9.25 5.01 -0.02
CA GLU A 11 -10.60 5.49 0.27
C GLU A 11 -11.61 4.72 -0.58
N VAL A 12 -12.79 4.42 -0.01
CA VAL A 12 -13.85 3.67 -0.71
C VAL A 12 -15.05 4.56 -0.96
N THR A 13 -15.50 4.61 -2.22
CA THR A 13 -16.76 5.27 -2.59
C THR A 13 -17.95 4.36 -2.30
N LEU A 14 -19.15 4.93 -2.17
CA LEU A 14 -20.41 4.15 -2.06
C LEU A 14 -20.64 3.19 -3.23
N ARG A 15 -20.02 3.47 -4.39
CA ARG A 15 -20.06 2.61 -5.59
C ARG A 15 -18.97 1.55 -5.62
N GLY A 16 -18.19 1.40 -4.54
CA GLY A 16 -17.16 0.37 -4.39
C GLY A 16 -15.86 0.66 -5.14
N ARG A 17 -15.64 1.88 -5.62
CA ARG A 17 -14.34 2.28 -6.21
C ARG A 17 -13.34 2.63 -5.13
N ALA A 18 -12.10 2.19 -5.30
CA ALA A 18 -10.95 2.64 -4.51
C ALA A 18 -10.39 3.94 -5.10
N LEU A 19 -10.26 4.97 -4.27
CA LEU A 19 -9.67 6.26 -4.62
C LEU A 19 -8.24 6.36 -4.09
N GLU A 20 -7.46 7.25 -4.71
CA GLU A 20 -6.10 7.53 -4.29
C GLU A 20 -6.03 8.10 -2.87
N ILE A 21 -4.88 7.88 -2.23
CA ILE A 21 -4.58 8.37 -0.90
C ILE A 21 -3.26 9.11 -0.89
N GLY A 22 -3.16 10.13 -0.03
CA GLY A 22 -1.88 10.77 0.27
C GLY A 22 -1.02 9.96 1.24
N GLY A 23 0.28 10.27 1.26
CA GLY A 23 1.26 9.70 2.19
C GLY A 23 1.52 8.20 1.95
N VAL A 24 1.56 7.78 0.68
CA VAL A 24 1.79 6.36 0.31
C VAL A 24 3.14 5.88 0.83
N LYS A 25 4.18 6.72 0.72
CA LYS A 25 5.55 6.39 1.12
C LYS A 25 5.66 6.05 2.61
N GLU A 26 5.10 6.90 3.47
CA GLU A 26 5.12 6.72 4.92
C GLU A 26 4.33 5.47 5.31
N LYS A 27 3.18 5.23 4.68
CA LYS A 27 2.33 4.05 4.93
C LYS A 27 3.03 2.75 4.52
N VAL A 28 3.74 2.75 3.38
CA VAL A 28 4.48 1.57 2.91
C VAL A 28 5.67 1.27 3.83
N ILE A 29 6.42 2.28 4.27
CA ILE A 29 7.52 2.12 5.23
C ILE A 29 7.01 1.60 6.58
N ALA A 30 5.88 2.12 7.06
CA ALA A 30 5.25 1.65 8.28
C ALA A 30 4.82 0.18 8.18
N ALA A 31 4.18 -0.20 7.07
CA ALA A 31 3.76 -1.59 6.82
C ALA A 31 4.97 -2.55 6.74
N GLN A 32 6.05 -2.13 6.09
CA GLN A 32 7.30 -2.88 6.06
C GLN A 32 7.90 -3.06 7.47
N THR A 33 7.92 -1.99 8.26
CA THR A 33 8.43 -2.01 9.65
C THR A 33 7.57 -2.92 10.54
N ALA A 34 6.27 -3.00 10.27
CA ALA A 34 5.34 -3.91 10.92
C ALA A 34 5.45 -5.38 10.44
N GLY A 35 6.34 -5.68 9.48
CA GLY A 35 6.58 -7.04 8.97
C GLY A 35 5.51 -7.55 8.00
N VAL A 36 4.72 -6.65 7.42
CA VAL A 36 3.70 -6.99 6.41
C VAL A 36 4.38 -7.34 5.09
N LYS A 37 3.96 -8.44 4.45
CA LYS A 37 4.57 -8.95 3.21
C LYS A 37 3.88 -8.42 1.95
N THR A 38 2.57 -8.20 2.03
CA THR A 38 1.75 -7.76 0.89
C THR A 38 1.01 -6.49 1.22
N ILE A 39 1.08 -5.49 0.33
CA ILE A 39 0.36 -4.22 0.51
C ILE A 39 -0.57 -4.01 -0.69
N ILE A 40 -1.84 -3.77 -0.41
CA ILE A 40 -2.85 -3.44 -1.41
C ILE A 40 -3.03 -1.92 -1.44
N LEU A 41 -2.87 -1.33 -2.62
CA LEU A 41 -2.98 0.11 -2.88
C LEU A 41 -3.95 0.39 -4.03
N PRO A 42 -4.55 1.60 -4.09
CA PRO A 42 -5.33 2.05 -5.23
C PRO A 42 -4.46 2.11 -6.48
N LYS A 43 -5.05 1.80 -7.65
CA LYS A 43 -4.33 1.77 -8.93
C LYS A 43 -3.72 3.14 -9.30
N GLU A 44 -4.39 4.22 -8.92
CA GLU A 44 -3.96 5.61 -9.17
C GLU A 44 -2.64 5.93 -8.43
N ASN A 45 -2.42 5.35 -7.24
CA ASN A 45 -1.19 5.55 -6.45
C ASN A 45 0.05 4.84 -7.01
N LYS A 46 -0.04 4.22 -8.19
CA LYS A 46 1.11 3.58 -8.83
C LYS A 46 2.24 4.57 -9.11
N LYS A 47 1.92 5.85 -9.34
CA LYS A 47 2.91 6.91 -9.57
C LYS A 47 3.73 7.20 -8.32
N ASP A 48 3.09 7.24 -7.15
CA ASP A 48 3.76 7.47 -5.86
C ASP A 48 4.68 6.31 -5.47
N LEU A 49 4.46 5.12 -6.04
CA LEU A 49 5.37 4.00 -5.83
C LEU A 49 6.73 4.28 -6.45
N GLU A 50 6.85 5.07 -7.52
CA GLU A 50 8.14 5.34 -8.15
C GLU A 50 9.12 6.02 -7.17
N ASP A 51 8.62 6.88 -6.30
CA ASP A 51 9.39 7.62 -5.28
C ASP A 51 9.80 6.79 -4.05
N ILE A 52 9.34 5.54 -3.97
CA ILE A 52 9.71 4.62 -2.89
C ILE A 52 11.03 3.94 -3.25
N PRO A 53 12.05 4.00 -2.36
CA PRO A 53 13.35 3.40 -2.65
C PRO A 53 13.26 1.87 -2.81
N ASP A 54 14.09 1.32 -3.70
CA ASP A 54 14.01 -0.09 -4.12
C ASP A 54 14.23 -1.08 -2.98
N ASN A 55 14.96 -0.69 -1.94
CA ASN A 55 15.15 -1.50 -0.73
C ASN A 55 13.83 -1.80 0.01
N VAL A 56 12.81 -0.94 -0.16
CA VAL A 56 11.45 -1.14 0.37
C VAL A 56 10.64 -2.00 -0.57
N LYS A 57 10.65 -1.69 -1.88
CA LYS A 57 9.93 -2.45 -2.92
C LYS A 57 10.37 -3.90 -3.01
N SER A 58 11.67 -4.18 -2.89
CA SER A 58 12.25 -5.52 -3.06
C SER A 58 11.80 -6.52 -1.99
N LYS A 59 11.25 -6.04 -0.87
CA LYS A 59 10.76 -6.89 0.24
C LYS A 59 9.24 -7.08 0.22
N LEU A 60 8.55 -6.45 -0.73
CA LEU A 60 7.10 -6.47 -0.87
C LEU A 60 6.73 -7.31 -2.09
N THR A 61 5.62 -8.03 -2.01
CA THR A 61 5.02 -8.77 -3.13
C THR A 61 3.72 -8.12 -3.55
#